data_AF-A0A9E5EIR9-F1
#
_entry.id   AF-A0A9E5EIR9-F1
#
_cell.length_a   1.000
_cell.length_b   1.000
_cell.length_c   1.000
_cell.angle_alpha   90.00
_cell.angle_beta   90.00
_cell.angle_gamma   90.00
#
_symmetry.space_group_name_H-M   'P 1'
#
loop_
_entity.id
_entity.type
_entity.pdbx_description
1 polymer ?
#
loop_
_entity_poly.entity_id
_entity_poly.type
_entity_poly.pdbx_seq_one_letter_code
_entity_poly.pdbx_strand_id
1 'polypeptide(L)'
;MKIPSAGTEKFWALYHQLPNARKVQARRCYRLWSANALHASLHFKPISDENWSVRVGDHVRAVGRFQGSSFVWEWVGSHEAYNKRF
;
A
#
# COMPACT_ATOMS: atom_id res chain seq x y z
N MET A 1 15.27 9.68 1.80
CA MET A 1 14.91 9.68 0.36
C MET A 1 13.39 9.68 0.26
N LYS A 2 12.77 10.68 -0.38
CA LYS A 2 11.31 10.67 -0.61
C LYS A 2 11.05 9.94 -1.92
N ILE A 3 10.20 8.92 -1.89
CA ILE A 3 9.77 8.20 -3.10
C ILE A 3 8.51 8.91 -3.61
N PRO A 4 8.52 9.55 -4.79
CA PRO A 4 7.30 10.05 -5.41
C PRO A 4 6.30 8.91 -5.56
N SER A 5 5.02 9.14 -5.27
CA SER A 5 4.03 8.09 -5.43
C SER A 5 2.66 8.62 -5.83
N ALA A 6 1.91 7.81 -6.57
CA ALA A 6 0.55 8.09 -6.99
C ALA A 6 -0.30 6.81 -6.92
N GLY A 7 -1.60 6.95 -6.67
CA GLY A 7 -2.54 5.83 -6.75
C GLY A 7 -3.26 5.83 -8.09
N THR A 8 -3.46 4.64 -8.67
CA THR A 8 -4.33 4.48 -9.85
C THR A 8 -5.80 4.69 -9.49
N GLU A 9 -6.65 4.88 -10.49
CA GLU A 9 -8.10 4.96 -10.30
C GLU A 9 -8.65 3.74 -9.55
N LYS A 10 -8.16 2.55 -9.90
CA LYS A 10 -8.52 1.30 -9.23
C LYS A 10 -8.12 1.28 -7.76
N PHE A 11 -6.92 1.76 -7.43
CA PHE A 11 -6.49 1.88 -6.04
C PHE A 11 -7.43 2.79 -5.25
N TRP A 12 -7.76 3.96 -5.80
CA TRP A 12 -8.66 4.90 -5.12
C TRP A 12 -10.07 4.34 -4.98
N ALA A 13 -10.61 3.67 -6.01
CA ALA A 13 -11.91 3.00 -5.92
C ALA A 13 -11.96 1.97 -4.78
N LEU A 14 -10.92 1.14 -4.65
CA LEU A 14 -10.80 0.17 -3.55
C LEU A 14 -10.64 0.86 -2.19
N TYR A 15 -9.82 1.91 -2.12
CA TYR A 15 -9.63 2.70 -0.90
C TYR A 15 -10.95 3.31 -0.42
N HIS A 16 -11.77 3.83 -1.35
CA HIS A 16 -13.06 4.43 -1.03
C HIS A 16 -14.09 3.42 -0.50
N GLN A 17 -13.94 2.14 -0.79
CA GLN A 17 -14.79 1.07 -0.25
C GLN A 17 -14.37 0.62 1.16
N LEU A 18 -13.19 1.02 1.64
CA LEU A 18 -12.76 0.64 2.98
C LEU A 18 -13.64 1.30 4.06
N PRO A 19 -13.93 0.58 5.17
CA PRO A 19 -14.48 1.18 6.38
C PRO A 19 -13.66 2.39 6.86
N ASN A 20 -14.33 3.39 7.43
CA ASN A 20 -13.69 4.65 7.84
C ASN A 20 -12.48 4.46 8.75
N ALA A 21 -12.54 3.54 9.71
CA ALA A 21 -11.40 3.21 10.58
C ALA A 21 -10.17 2.73 9.78
N ARG A 22 -10.39 1.89 8.76
CA ARG A 22 -9.32 1.38 7.88
C ARG A 22 -8.76 2.48 6.96
N LYS A 23 -9.60 3.40 6.49
CA LYS A 23 -9.16 4.59 5.73
C LYS A 23 -8.23 5.49 6.56
N VAL A 24 -8.55 5.70 7.85
CA VAL A 24 -7.70 6.46 8.78
C VAL A 24 -6.35 5.76 8.97
N GLN A 25 -6.37 4.45 9.21
CA GLN A 25 -5.15 3.66 9.36
C GLN A 25 -4.28 3.71 8.09
N ALA A 26 -4.88 3.54 6.91
CA ALA A 26 -4.20 3.65 5.63
C ALA A 26 -3.52 5.00 5.43
N ARG A 27 -4.18 6.12 5.80
CA ARG A 27 -3.54 7.45 5.74
C ARG A 27 -2.38 7.60 6.71
N ARG A 28 -2.44 6.98 7.89
CA ARG A 28 -1.33 6.98 8.85
C ARG A 28 -0.14 6.18 8.32
N CYS A 29 -0.39 4.97 7.82
CA CYS A 29 0.64 4.13 7.19
C CYS A 29 1.26 4.80 5.96
N TYR A 30 0.45 5.45 5.11
CA TYR A 30 0.97 6.19 3.96
C TYR A 30 1.87 7.36 4.37
N ARG A 31 1.48 8.12 5.41
CA ARG A 31 2.34 9.19 5.95
C ARG A 31 3.67 8.65 6.48
N LEU A 32 3.63 7.51 7.19
CA LEU A 32 4.85 6.84 7.65
C LEU A 32 5.70 6.36 6.47
N TRP A 33 5.10 5.75 5.45
CA TRP A 33 5.80 5.30 4.24
C TRP A 33 6.44 6.47 3.47
N SER A 34 5.74 7.59 3.35
CA SER A 34 6.25 8.78 2.66
C SER A 34 7.43 9.43 3.40
N ALA A 35 7.45 9.36 4.73
CA ALA A 35 8.55 9.83 5.56
C ALA A 35 9.72 8.84 5.64
N ASN A 36 9.41 7.54 5.79
CA ASN A 36 10.35 6.44 5.94
C ASN A 36 9.75 5.14 5.39
N ALA A 37 9.93 4.88 4.09
CA ALA A 37 9.43 3.68 3.43
C ALA A 37 10.03 2.38 4.00
N LEU A 38 11.22 2.44 4.58
CA LEU A 38 11.94 1.29 5.15
C LEU A 38 11.60 1.06 6.63
N HIS A 39 10.61 1.76 7.17
CA HIS A 39 10.18 1.54 8.55
C HIS A 39 9.68 0.10 8.74
N ALA A 40 10.24 -0.63 9.71
CA ALA A 40 10.02 -2.07 9.89
C ALA A 40 8.54 -2.47 9.99
N SER A 41 7.71 -1.64 10.65
CA SER A 41 6.26 -1.92 10.81
C SER A 41 5.48 -1.93 9.49
N LEU A 42 5.99 -1.26 8.45
CA LEU A 42 5.36 -1.26 7.13
C LEU A 42 5.58 -2.56 6.39
N HIS A 43 6.61 -3.34 6.74
CA HIS A 43 7.05 -4.52 5.98
C HIS A 43 7.05 -4.25 4.47
N PHE A 44 7.56 -3.08 4.05
CA PHE A 44 7.60 -2.70 2.65
C PHE A 44 8.63 -3.56 1.93
N LYS A 45 8.15 -4.50 1.10
CA LYS A 45 9.00 -5.52 0.48
C LYS A 45 8.45 -5.98 -0.87
N PRO A 46 9.31 -6.48 -1.78
CA PRO A 46 8.85 -7.13 -2.99
C PRO A 46 8.11 -8.43 -2.63
N ILE A 47 7.08 -8.74 -3.42
CA ILE A 47 6.27 -9.97 -3.33
C ILE A 47 6.23 -10.74 -4.64
N SER A 48 6.63 -10.10 -5.74
CA SER A 48 6.96 -10.70 -7.03
C SER A 48 7.99 -9.82 -7.73
N ASP A 49 8.35 -10.15 -8.98
CA ASP A 49 9.32 -9.37 -9.78
C ASP A 49 8.91 -7.90 -9.95
N GLU A 50 7.60 -7.63 -10.02
CA GLU A 50 7.06 -6.28 -10.25
C GLU A 50 6.33 -5.69 -9.03
N ASN A 51 5.77 -6.54 -8.16
CA ASN A 51 4.87 -6.09 -7.09
C ASN A 51 5.58 -5.94 -5.75
N TRP A 52 5.20 -4.90 -5.02
CA TRP A 52 5.64 -4.60 -3.68
C TRP A 52 4.44 -4.44 -2.76
N SER A 53 4.54 -4.99 -1.56
CA SER A 53 3.48 -4.96 -0.55
C SER A 53 3.84 -4.04 0.60
N VAL A 54 2.83 -3.38 1.17
CA VAL A 54 2.90 -2.62 2.42
C VAL A 54 1.81 -3.10 3.38
N ARG A 55 2.22 -3.34 4.63
CA ARG A 55 1.35 -3.59 5.77
C ARG A 55 0.67 -2.31 6.23
N VAL A 56 -0.66 -2.33 6.24
CA VAL A 56 -1.50 -1.24 6.74
C VAL A 56 -2.24 -1.71 7.99
N GLY A 57 -1.51 -1.73 9.12
CA GLY A 57 -1.95 -2.44 10.32
C GLY A 57 -2.13 -3.95 10.06
N ASP A 58 -2.85 -4.64 10.93
CA ASP A 58 -2.90 -6.11 10.85
C ASP A 58 -3.78 -6.62 9.72
N HIS A 59 -4.90 -5.94 9.46
CA HIS A 59 -5.98 -6.44 8.61
C HIS A 59 -6.00 -5.89 7.18
N VAL A 60 -5.16 -4.90 6.84
CA VAL A 60 -5.14 -4.29 5.50
C VAL A 60 -3.75 -4.40 4.90
N ARG A 61 -3.70 -4.63 3.59
CA ARG A 61 -2.49 -4.56 2.77
C ARG A 61 -2.72 -3.60 1.61
N ALA A 62 -1.65 -2.94 1.18
CA ALA A 62 -1.61 -2.17 -0.05
C ALA A 62 -0.51 -2.74 -0.94
N VAL A 63 -0.74 -2.76 -2.25
CA VAL A 63 0.21 -3.25 -3.25
C VAL A 63 0.40 -2.20 -4.33
N GLY A 64 1.63 -2.06 -4.77
CA GLY A 64 2.01 -1.20 -5.88
C GLY A 64 3.29 -1.70 -6.54
N ARG A 65 3.76 -0.94 -7.51
CA ARG A 65 4.97 -1.25 -8.28
C ARG A 65 5.79 0.00 -8.53
N PHE A 66 7.09 -0.18 -8.74
CA PHE A 66 7.94 0.92 -9.17
C PHE A 66 7.77 1.16 -10.67
N GLN A 67 7.55 2.43 -11.04
CA GLN A 67 7.60 2.92 -12.42
C GLN A 67 8.68 4.00 -12.48
N GLY A 68 9.86 3.61 -12.95
CA GLY A 68 11.05 4.44 -12.87
C GLY A 68 11.40 4.79 -11.42
N SER A 69 11.44 6.09 -11.12
CA SER A 69 11.71 6.60 -9.76
C SER A 69 10.46 6.75 -8.89
N SER A 70 9.27 6.48 -9.43
CA SER A 70 7.99 6.65 -8.73
C SER A 70 7.38 5.31 -8.31
N PHE A 71 6.60 5.33 -7.25
CA PHE A 71 5.85 4.17 -6.78
C PHE A 71 4.36 4.34 -7.10
N VAL A 72 3.78 3.40 -7.84
CA VAL A 72 2.38 3.45 -8.24
C VAL A 72 1.59 2.44 -7.43
N TRP A 73 0.65 2.93 -6.61
CA TRP A 73 -0.27 2.10 -5.84
C TRP A 73 -1.39 1.60 -6.74
N GLU A 74 -1.61 0.28 -6.77
CA GLU A 74 -2.57 -0.35 -7.68
C GLU A 74 -3.69 -1.10 -6.97
N TRP A 75 -3.47 -1.45 -5.69
CA TRP A 75 -4.43 -2.22 -4.91
C TRP A 75 -4.35 -1.90 -3.42
N VAL A 76 -5.50 -1.93 -2.75
CA VAL A 76 -5.61 -1.93 -1.30
C VAL A 76 -6.81 -2.77 -0.88
N GLY A 77 -6.69 -3.54 0.20
CA GLY A 77 -7.77 -4.43 0.63
C GLY A 77 -7.44 -5.22 1.89
N SER A 78 -8.35 -6.12 2.28
CA SER A 78 -8.17 -6.96 3.47
C SER A 78 -7.00 -7.92 3.31
N HIS A 79 -6.44 -8.37 4.43
CA HIS A 79 -5.40 -9.38 4.42
C HIS A 79 -5.85 -10.69 3.75
N GLU A 80 -7.11 -11.09 3.93
CA GLU A 80 -7.69 -12.26 3.26
C GLU A 80 -7.74 -12.08 1.74
N ALA A 81 -8.21 -10.92 1.26
CA ALA A 81 -8.25 -10.63 -0.17
C ALA A 81 -6.85 -10.52 -0.77
N TYR A 82 -5.87 -10.05 0.02
CA TYR A 82 -4.47 -10.06 -0.34
C TYR A 82 -3.96 -11.50 -0.54
N ASN A 83 -4.13 -12.39 0.44
CA ASN A 83 -3.64 -13.77 0.39
C ASN A 83 -4.24 -14.60 -0.77
N LYS A 84 -5.44 -14.24 -1.25
CA LYS A 84 -6.06 -14.90 -2.40
C LYS A 84 -5.54 -14.39 -3.75
N ARG A 85 -4.95 -13.19 -3.78
CA ARG A 85 -4.60 -12.46 -5.01
C ARG A 85 -3.10 -12.38 -5.27
N PHE A 86 -2.29 -12.38 -4.21
CA PHE A 86 -0.83 -12.24 -4.24
C PHE A 86 -0.21 -13.28 -3.31
#